data_AF-A0A838N1T5-F1
#
_entry.id   AF-A0A838N1T5-F1
#
_cell.length_a   1.000
_cell.length_b   1.000
_cell.length_c   1.000
_cell.angle_alpha   90.00
_cell.angle_beta   90.00
_cell.angle_gamma   90.00
#
_symmetry.space_group_name_H-M   'P 1'
#
loop_
_entity.id
_entity.type
_entity.pdbx_description
1 polymer ?
#
loop_
_entity_poly.entity_id
_entity_poly.type
_entity_poly.pdbx_seq_one_letter_code
_entity_poly.pdbx_strand_id
1 'polypeptide(L)'
;MPTLEDRLNRIDRRTAAILVGYALLLATQINPWWNATRDGLNYLSIARNIADGRLARLGEPHLHYAPGYSVIISPAFLFGERPFLLVSIIHWLLAVGIMLGVFHWSRRVAPTAAALLITGLVVLSTG
;
A
#
# COMPACT_ATOMS: atom_id res chain seq x y z
N MET A 1 -2.09 29.81 0.50
CA MET A 1 -1.85 28.39 0.12
C MET A 1 -3.21 27.75 -0.10
N PRO A 2 -3.47 27.06 -1.22
CA PRO A 2 -4.72 26.33 -1.40
C PRO A 2 -4.83 25.20 -0.37
N THR A 3 -6.00 25.05 0.24
CA THR A 3 -6.27 23.98 1.22
C THR A 3 -6.38 22.62 0.54
N LEU A 4 -6.32 21.52 1.31
CA LEU A 4 -6.45 20.16 0.78
C LEU A 4 -7.84 19.94 0.15
N GLU A 5 -8.86 20.58 0.71
CA GLU A 5 -10.22 20.64 0.17
C GLU A 5 -10.29 21.38 -1.16
N ASP A 6 -9.60 22.52 -1.32
CA ASP A 6 -9.54 23.24 -2.61
C ASP A 6 -8.89 22.40 -3.72
N ARG A 7 -7.91 21.56 -3.35
CA ARG A 7 -7.25 20.64 -4.29
C ARG A 7 -8.14 19.47 -4.69
N LEU A 8 -8.92 18.93 -3.75
CA LEU A 8 -9.90 17.87 -4.00
C LEU A 8 -11.08 18.38 -4.82
N ASN A 9 -11.60 19.57 -4.52
CA ASN A 9 -12.70 20.21 -5.25
C ASN A 9 -12.33 20.59 -6.69
N ARG A 10 -11.03 20.67 -7.01
CA ARG A 10 -10.54 20.89 -8.38
C ARG A 10 -10.52 19.64 -9.25
N ILE A 11 -10.73 18.47 -8.65
CA ILE A 11 -10.75 17.21 -9.40
C ILE A 11 -12.13 17.07 -10.02
N ASP A 12 -12.17 17.09 -11.36
CA ASP A 12 -13.40 16.79 -12.10
C ASP A 12 -13.98 15.45 -11.65
N ARG A 13 -15.30 15.39 -11.47
CA ARG A 13 -16.04 14.20 -11.02
C ARG A 13 -15.71 12.97 -11.85
N ARG A 14 -15.45 13.15 -13.15
CA ARG A 14 -15.00 12.06 -14.04
C ARG A 14 -13.61 11.54 -13.65
N THR A 15 -12.68 12.43 -13.33
CA THR A 15 -11.32 12.07 -12.89
C THR A 15 -11.37 11.32 -11.56
N ALA A 16 -12.18 11.81 -10.61
CA ALA A 16 -12.38 11.14 -9.34
C ALA A 16 -12.97 9.73 -9.50
N ALA A 17 -14.00 9.59 -10.35
CA ALA A 17 -14.60 8.29 -10.64
C ALA A 17 -13.60 7.28 -11.23
N ILE A 18 -12.71 7.73 -12.14
CA ILE A 18 -11.67 6.87 -12.72
C ILE A 18 -10.66 6.42 -11.65
N LEU A 19 -10.21 7.34 -10.78
CA LEU A 19 -9.28 7.01 -9.70
C LEU A 19 -9.89 6.04 -8.68
N VAL A 20 -11.19 6.19 -8.37
CA VAL A 20 -11.92 5.22 -7.56
C VAL A 20 -11.99 3.87 -8.27
N GLY A 21 -12.26 3.85 -9.58
CA GLY A 21 -12.22 2.63 -10.38
C GLY A 21 -10.87 1.91 -10.30
N TYR A 22 -9.76 2.64 -10.39
CA TYR A 22 -8.42 2.08 -10.20
C TYR A 22 -8.17 1.57 -8.78
N ALA A 23 -8.63 2.29 -7.75
CA ALA A 23 -8.52 1.83 -6.37
C ALA A 23 -9.29 0.52 -6.12
N LEU A 24 -10.48 0.38 -6.72
CA LEU A 24 -11.25 -0.86 -6.66
C LEU A 24 -10.56 -1.98 -7.44
N LEU A 25 -9.98 -1.69 -8.60
CA LEU A 25 -9.20 -2.66 -9.36
C LEU A 25 -8.00 -3.19 -8.55
N LEU A 26 -7.26 -2.31 -7.88
CA LEU A 26 -6.17 -2.70 -6.97
C LEU A 26 -6.66 -3.62 -5.86
N ALA A 27 -7.87 -3.39 -5.32
CA ALA A 27 -8.43 -4.27 -4.29
C ALA A 27 -8.62 -5.71 -4.79
N THR A 28 -8.95 -5.90 -6.07
CA THR A 28 -9.11 -7.23 -6.68
C THR A 28 -7.77 -7.92 -6.96
N GLN A 29 -6.70 -7.15 -7.16
CA GLN A 29 -5.35 -7.70 -7.37
C GLN A 29 -4.69 -8.16 -6.07
N ILE A 30 -5.09 -7.60 -4.93
CA ILE A 30 -4.55 -7.98 -3.62
C ILE A 30 -5.26 -9.24 -3.14
N ASN A 31 -4.60 -10.38 -3.29
CA ASN A 31 -5.12 -11.65 -2.81
C ASN A 31 -5.25 -11.64 -1.26
N PRO A 32 -6.47 -11.80 -0.71
CA PRO A 32 -6.65 -11.91 0.74
C PRO A 32 -6.18 -13.26 1.29
N TRP A 33 -6.05 -14.28 0.43
CA TRP A 33 -5.46 -15.55 0.79
C TRP A 33 -3.94 -15.45 0.73
N TRP A 34 -3.36 -15.24 1.91
CA TRP A 34 -1.93 -15.12 2.08
C TRP A 34 -1.20 -16.41 1.67
N ASN A 35 -0.25 -16.28 0.76
CA ASN A 35 0.63 -17.37 0.34
C ASN A 35 1.91 -17.36 1.19
N ALA A 36 2.19 -18.48 1.85
CA ALA A 36 3.35 -18.62 2.73
C ALA A 36 4.66 -18.74 1.93
N THR A 37 5.25 -17.59 1.59
CA THR A 37 6.61 -17.53 1.06
C THR A 37 7.63 -17.49 2.21
N ARG A 38 8.86 -17.96 1.96
CA ARG A 38 9.94 -17.94 2.98
C ARG A 38 10.18 -16.54 3.54
N ASP A 39 10.21 -15.53 2.67
CA ASP A 39 10.41 -14.14 3.08
C ASP A 39 9.20 -13.58 3.82
N GLY A 40 7.98 -13.89 3.36
CA GLY A 40 6.75 -13.45 4.01
C GLY A 40 6.64 -13.95 5.46
N LEU A 41 7.03 -15.20 5.70
CA LEU A 41 7.07 -15.78 7.05
C LEU A 41 8.04 -15.04 7.98
N ASN A 42 9.21 -14.65 7.47
CA ASN A 42 10.21 -13.91 8.25
C ASN A 42 9.70 -12.50 8.61
N TYR A 43 9.11 -11.79 7.66
CA TYR A 43 8.51 -10.48 7.92
C TYR A 43 7.35 -10.55 8.93
N LEU A 44 6.46 -11.54 8.82
CA LEU A 44 5.36 -11.72 9.78
C LEU A 44 5.89 -12.06 11.17
N SER A 45 6.93 -12.89 11.28
CA SER A 45 7.55 -13.20 12.57
C SER A 45 8.15 -11.97 13.22
N ILE A 46 8.84 -11.13 12.45
CA ILE A 46 9.43 -9.89 12.97
C ILE A 46 8.31 -8.91 13.37
N ALA A 47 7.29 -8.74 12.52
CA ALA A 47 6.16 -7.87 12.80
C ALA A 47 5.40 -8.26 14.08
N ARG A 48 5.21 -9.56 14.31
CA ARG A 48 4.60 -10.07 15.55
C ARG A 48 5.45 -9.74 16.78
N ASN A 49 6.76 -9.98 16.71
CA ASN A 49 7.66 -9.61 17.81
C ASN A 49 7.60 -8.11 18.11
N ILE A 50 7.58 -7.25 17.08
CA ILE A 50 7.43 -5.79 17.24
C ILE A 50 6.11 -5.45 17.95
N ALA A 51 4.99 -6.08 17.57
CA ALA A 51 3.70 -5.86 18.21
C ALA A 51 3.70 -6.24 19.69
N ASP A 52 4.47 -7.27 20.07
CA ASP A 52 4.69 -7.69 21.46
C ASP A 52 5.73 -6.84 22.20
N GLY A 53 6.22 -5.75 21.60
CA GLY A 53 7.23 -4.85 22.18
C GLY A 53 8.65 -5.44 22.20
N ARG A 54 8.91 -6.51 21.43
CA ARG A 54 10.20 -7.19 21.36
C ARG A 54 10.88 -6.89 20.03
N LEU A 55 12.14 -6.49 20.07
CA LEU A 55 12.98 -6.38 18.87
C LEU A 55 13.64 -7.71 18.47
N ALA A 56 13.10 -8.85 18.94
CA ALA A 56 13.64 -10.16 18.64
C ALA A 56 13.59 -10.44 17.12
N ARG A 57 14.69 -10.97 16.55
CA ARG A 57 14.92 -11.23 15.11
C ARG A 57 15.14 -10.01 14.22
N LEU A 58 15.16 -8.79 14.75
CA LEU A 58 15.60 -7.60 14.01
C LEU A 58 17.12 -7.49 14.03
N GLY A 59 17.77 -7.75 12.90
CA GLY A 59 19.23 -7.65 12.76
C GLY A 59 20.00 -8.89 13.21
N GLU A 60 19.34 -10.04 13.35
CA GLU A 60 20.04 -11.31 13.52
C GLU A 60 20.91 -11.62 12.28
N PRO A 61 22.15 -12.13 12.42
CA PRO A 61 23.07 -12.35 11.30
C PRO A 61 22.53 -13.26 10.19
N HIS A 62 21.51 -14.07 10.49
CA HIS A 62 20.87 -15.02 9.58
C HIS A 62 19.54 -14.50 8.99
N LEU A 63 19.06 -13.32 9.41
CA LEU A 63 17.83 -12.65 8.99
C LEU A 63 18.14 -11.18 8.66
N HIS A 64 18.90 -10.93 7.59
CA HIS A 64 19.11 -9.59 7.06
C HIS A 64 17.89 -9.11 6.26
N TYR A 65 16.80 -8.78 6.97
CA TYR A 65 15.62 -8.14 6.38
C TYR A 65 15.52 -6.68 6.85
N ALA A 66 15.19 -5.79 5.92
CA ALA A 66 14.96 -4.38 6.26
C ALA A 66 13.71 -4.28 7.17
N PRO A 67 13.78 -3.54 8.29
CA PRO A 67 12.71 -3.51 9.28
C PRO A 67 11.46 -2.77 8.78
N GLY A 68 11.59 -1.95 7.73
CA GLY A 68 10.54 -1.03 7.29
C GLY A 68 9.20 -1.72 7.03
N TYR A 69 9.21 -2.84 6.29
CA TYR A 69 7.97 -3.56 5.99
C TYR A 69 7.35 -4.18 7.25
N SER A 70 8.15 -4.82 8.12
CA SER A 70 7.66 -5.40 9.38
C SER A 70 7.05 -4.36 10.32
N VAL A 71 7.63 -3.16 10.38
CA VAL A 71 7.11 -2.04 11.18
C VAL A 71 5.77 -1.54 10.64
N ILE A 72 5.61 -1.50 9.32
CA ILE A 72 4.36 -1.05 8.68
C ILE A 72 3.21 -2.01 8.99
N ILE A 73 3.46 -3.33 8.99
CA ILE A 73 2.42 -4.34 9.19
C ILE A 73 2.23 -4.74 10.66
N SER A 74 3.15 -4.40 11.57
CA SER A 74 3.07 -4.80 12.99
C SER A 74 1.81 -4.34 13.72
N PRO A 75 1.20 -3.16 13.45
CA PRO A 75 -0.03 -2.76 14.12
C PRO A 75 -1.20 -3.71 13.84
N ALA A 76 -1.19 -4.44 12.72
CA ALA A 76 -2.23 -5.41 12.40
C ALA A 76 -2.27 -6.57 13.42
N PHE A 77 -1.13 -6.93 14.00
CA PHE A 77 -1.00 -8.01 14.98
C PHE A 77 -1.55 -7.66 16.37
N LEU A 78 -1.87 -6.38 16.63
CA LEU A 78 -2.58 -5.98 17.85
C LEU A 78 -4.03 -6.50 17.89
N PHE A 79 -4.58 -6.90 16.74
CA PHE A 79 -5.98 -7.33 16.59
C PHE A 79 -6.14 -8.84 16.45
N GLY A 80 -5.05 -9.62 16.51
CA GLY A 80 -5.10 -11.08 16.49
C GLY A 80 -3.84 -11.74 15.92
N GLU A 81 -3.74 -13.07 16.07
CA GLU A 81 -2.54 -13.83 15.68
C GLU A 81 -2.37 -13.99 14.16
N ARG A 82 -3.47 -13.90 13.41
CA ARG A 82 -3.55 -14.12 11.95
C ARG A 82 -4.26 -12.96 11.26
N PRO A 83 -3.72 -11.73 11.31
CA PRO A 83 -4.42 -10.53 10.86
C PRO A 83 -4.32 -10.34 9.33
N PHE A 84 -4.49 -11.41 8.53
CA PHE A 84 -4.25 -11.38 7.09
C PHE A 84 -5.12 -10.36 6.36
N LEU A 85 -6.40 -10.23 6.76
CA LEU A 85 -7.29 -9.22 6.20
C LEU A 85 -6.78 -7.80 6.45
N LEU A 86 -6.34 -7.50 7.69
CA LEU A 86 -5.79 -6.19 8.04
C LEU A 86 -4.50 -5.91 7.29
N VAL A 87 -3.63 -6.90 7.14
CA VAL A 87 -2.41 -6.81 6.33
C VAL A 87 -2.77 -6.52 4.87
N SER A 88 -3.77 -7.18 4.29
CA SER A 88 -4.25 -6.89 2.94
C SER A 88 -4.83 -5.49 2.80
N ILE A 89 -5.56 -4.99 3.82
CA ILE A 89 -6.04 -3.60 3.84
C ILE A 89 -4.86 -2.61 3.87
N ILE A 90 -3.83 -2.87 4.68
CA ILE A 90 -2.62 -2.04 4.72
C ILE A 90 -1.93 -2.00 3.35
N HIS A 91 -1.76 -3.16 2.70
CA HIS A 91 -1.21 -3.21 1.35
C HIS A 91 -2.05 -2.42 0.35
N TRP A 92 -3.37 -2.54 0.44
CA TRP A 92 -4.28 -1.81 -0.44
C TRP A 92 -4.17 -0.31 -0.25
N LEU A 93 -4.13 0.17 1.00
CA LEU A 93 -3.94 1.59 1.31
C LEU A 93 -2.60 2.12 0.81
N LEU A 94 -1.51 1.35 0.94
CA LEU A 94 -0.20 1.71 0.41
C LEU A 94 -0.23 1.79 -1.12
N ALA A 95 -0.85 0.81 -1.79
CA ALA A 95 -1.00 0.79 -3.24
C ALA A 95 -1.81 2.00 -3.73
N VAL A 96 -2.92 2.34 -3.05
CA VAL A 96 -3.70 3.56 -3.33
C VAL A 96 -2.87 4.81 -3.09
N GLY A 97 -2.07 4.86 -2.02
CA GLY A 97 -1.16 5.98 -1.74
C GLY A 97 -0.13 6.18 -2.86
N ILE A 98 0.49 5.11 -3.34
CA ILE A 98 1.42 5.13 -4.48
C ILE A 98 0.69 5.58 -5.75
N MET A 99 -0.48 5.03 -6.04
CA MET A 99 -1.32 5.40 -7.19
C MET A 99 -1.61 6.90 -7.21
N LEU A 100 -2.04 7.46 -6.07
CA LEU A 100 -2.31 8.89 -5.93
C LEU A 100 -1.02 9.73 -6.03
N GLY A 101 0.09 9.24 -5.49
CA GLY A 101 1.41 9.85 -5.64
C GLY A 101 1.85 9.95 -7.10
N VAL A 102 1.71 8.85 -7.85
CA VAL A 102 1.99 8.79 -9.30
C VAL A 102 1.08 9.74 -10.06
N PHE A 103 -0.22 9.76 -9.77
CA PHE A 103 -1.16 10.68 -10.40
C PHE A 103 -0.79 12.15 -10.12
N HIS A 104 -0.50 12.49 -8.86
CA HIS A 104 -0.14 13.86 -8.48
C HIS A 104 1.18 14.30 -9.11
N TRP A 105 2.16 13.40 -9.18
CA TRP A 105 3.43 13.66 -9.85
C TRP A 105 3.24 13.83 -11.36
N SER A 106 2.53 12.93 -12.03
CA SER A 106 2.30 12.98 -13.48
C SER A 106 1.48 14.20 -13.90
N ARG A 107 0.53 14.64 -13.07
CA ARG A 107 -0.22 15.90 -13.26
C ARG A 107 0.65 17.15 -13.28
N ARG A 108 1.88 17.12 -12.74
CA ARG A 108 2.81 18.26 -12.79
C ARG A 108 3.51 18.40 -14.14
N VAL A 109 3.62 17.32 -14.90
CA VAL A 109 4.41 17.26 -16.14
C VAL A 109 3.57 16.97 -17.38
N ALA A 110 2.33 16.51 -17.22
CA ALA A 110 1.46 16.11 -18.32
C ALA A 110 -0.02 16.53 -18.12
N PRO A 111 -0.80 16.63 -19.22
CA PRO A 111 -2.25 16.83 -19.15
C PRO A 111 -2.96 15.72 -18.35
N THR A 112 -4.14 16.03 -17.80
CA THR A 112 -4.90 15.10 -16.93
C THR A 112 -5.14 13.73 -17.56
N ALA A 113 -5.46 13.69 -18.86
CA ALA A 113 -5.70 12.43 -19.56
C ALA A 113 -4.44 11.54 -19.61
N ALA A 114 -3.29 12.12 -19.93
CA ALA A 114 -2.01 11.41 -19.92
C ALA A 114 -1.62 10.96 -18.51
N ALA A 115 -1.85 11.80 -17.50
CA ALA A 115 -1.64 11.44 -16.10
C ALA A 115 -2.48 10.22 -15.67
N LEU A 116 -3.75 10.17 -16.05
CA LEU A 116 -4.64 9.03 -15.77
C LEU A 116 -4.21 7.75 -16.48
N LEU A 117 -3.68 7.85 -17.70
CA LEU A 117 -3.14 6.70 -18.43
C LEU A 117 -1.87 6.16 -17.77
N ILE A 118 -0.93 7.04 -17.39
CA ILE A 118 0.29 6.64 -16.65
C ILE A 118 -0.08 5.95 -15.34
N THR A 119 -0.99 6.53 -14.56
CA THR A 119 -1.47 5.92 -13.32
C THR A 119 -2.14 4.56 -13.57
N GLY A 120 -2.97 4.45 -14.62
CA GLY A 120 -3.61 3.19 -15.00
C GLY A 120 -2.60 2.11 -15.37
N LEU A 121 -1.55 2.45 -16.13
CA LEU A 121 -0.48 1.52 -16.48
C LEU A 121 0.24 0.99 -15.24
N VAL A 122 0.52 1.85 -14.25
CA VAL A 122 1.13 1.42 -12.98
C VAL A 122 0.20 0.45 -12.24
N VAL A 123 -1.09 0.77 -12.15
CA VAL A 123 -2.10 -0.08 -11.50
C VAL A 123 -2.27 -1.43 -12.21
N LEU A 124 -2.12 -1.48 -13.53
CA LEU A 124 -2.21 -2.72 -14.28
C LEU A 124 -0.94 -3.57 -14.16
N SER A 125 0.23 -2.95 -13.94
CA SER A 125 1.51 -3.65 -13.80
C SER A 125 1.68 -4.36 -12.45
N THR A 126 0.82 -4.09 -11.47
CA THR A 126 0.92 -4.63 -10.10
C THR A 126 0.21 -5.95 -9.88
N GLY A 127 -0.60 -6.42 -10.84
CA GLY A 127 -1.28 -7.72 -10.81
C GLY A 127 -0.55 -8.76 -11.64
#